data_AF-A0A399ZB40-F1
#
_entry.id   AF-A0A399ZB40-F1
#
_cell.length_a   1.000
_cell.length_b   1.000
_cell.length_c   1.000
_cell.angle_alpha   90.00
_cell.angle_beta   90.00
_cell.angle_gamma   90.00
#
_symmetry.space_group_name_H-M   'P 1'
#
loop_
_entity.id
_entity.type
_entity.pdbx_description
1 polymer ?
#
loop_
_entity_poly.entity_id
_entity_poly.type
_entity_poly.pdbx_seq_one_letter_code
_entity_poly.pdbx_strand_id
1 'polypeptide(L)'
;MVTKTKAKQTKSAPVVHERRPVRGGRVGSQISYMRAPGAELAFTVGDMVEVFCDHEKNNDRVRGWIRGVVVQVDNKMVAVQFRSNVFLTDGWMVPDRILWYPLISEHIRPVAKKSARREIPDY
;
A
#
# COMPACT_ATOMS: atom_id res chain seq x y z
N MET A 1 57.52 65.31 -8.46
CA MET A 1 57.91 64.37 -9.53
C MET A 1 57.78 62.95 -8.99
N VAL A 2 57.12 62.09 -9.75
CA VAL A 2 56.65 60.74 -9.42
C VAL A 2 57.81 59.77 -9.21
N THR A 3 57.76 58.93 -8.17
CA THR A 3 58.23 57.54 -8.29
C THR A 3 57.36 56.59 -7.45
N LYS A 4 56.95 55.50 -8.10
CA LYS A 4 55.97 54.49 -7.68
C LYS A 4 56.61 53.46 -6.74
N THR A 5 55.90 53.03 -5.70
CA THR A 5 56.27 51.87 -4.87
C THR A 5 55.15 50.81 -4.83
N LYS A 6 55.30 49.87 -5.77
CA LYS A 6 55.15 48.39 -5.66
C LYS A 6 53.97 47.81 -4.84
N ALA A 7 52.91 47.41 -5.55
CA ALA A 7 51.90 46.47 -5.05
C ALA A 7 52.47 45.04 -4.94
N LYS A 8 52.28 44.41 -3.78
CA LYS A 8 52.72 43.05 -3.45
C LYS A 8 51.59 42.07 -3.83
N GLN A 9 51.77 41.38 -4.95
CA GLN A 9 50.81 40.40 -5.46
C GLN A 9 51.07 39.04 -4.77
N THR A 10 50.25 38.70 -3.78
CA THR A 10 50.26 37.39 -3.11
C THR A 10 49.59 36.36 -4.01
N LYS A 11 50.39 35.37 -4.44
CA LYS A 11 49.94 34.18 -5.17
C LYS A 11 49.17 33.27 -4.19
N SER A 12 47.88 33.06 -4.42
CA SER A 12 47.12 31.98 -3.78
C SER A 12 47.07 30.77 -4.70
N ALA A 13 47.35 29.59 -4.13
CA ALA A 13 47.43 28.31 -4.81
C ALA A 13 46.07 27.87 -5.42
N PRO A 14 46.05 27.03 -6.47
CA PRO A 14 44.82 26.50 -7.02
C PRO A 14 44.16 25.52 -6.03
N VAL A 15 42.87 25.73 -5.79
CA VAL A 15 42.02 24.83 -4.99
C VAL A 15 41.84 23.53 -5.77
N VAL A 16 42.45 22.44 -5.27
CA VAL A 16 42.24 21.08 -5.76
C VAL A 16 40.80 20.69 -5.43
N HIS A 17 39.90 20.68 -6.43
CA HIS A 17 38.60 20.02 -6.29
C HIS A 17 38.81 18.52 -6.48
N GLU A 18 38.95 17.80 -5.37
CA GLU A 18 38.91 16.35 -5.35
C GLU A 18 37.52 15.88 -5.79
N ARG A 19 37.43 15.41 -7.04
CA ARG A 19 36.20 14.82 -7.59
C ARG A 19 36.01 13.46 -6.93
N ARG A 20 35.06 13.36 -6.01
CA ARG A 20 34.59 12.08 -5.48
C ARG A 20 34.13 11.19 -6.65
N PRO A 21 34.58 9.92 -6.74
CA PRO A 21 34.07 9.02 -7.76
C PRO A 21 32.61 8.70 -7.47
N VAL A 22 31.72 9.08 -8.40
CA VAL A 22 30.32 8.65 -8.42
C VAL A 22 30.34 7.13 -8.59
N ARG A 23 30.08 6.40 -7.50
CA ARG A 23 29.82 4.97 -7.59
C ARG A 23 28.59 4.81 -8.47
N GLY A 24 28.80 4.29 -9.68
CA GLY A 24 27.75 3.89 -10.60
C GLY A 24 26.87 2.84 -9.93
N GLY A 25 25.81 3.30 -9.28
CA GLY A 25 24.67 2.45 -8.96
C GLY A 25 23.98 2.17 -10.28
N ARG A 26 24.03 0.91 -10.73
CA ARG A 26 23.16 0.42 -11.79
C ARG A 26 21.72 0.73 -11.38
N VAL A 27 21.12 1.74 -11.97
CA VAL A 27 19.66 1.89 -11.98
C VAL A 27 19.16 0.82 -12.94
N GLY A 28 19.13 -0.42 -12.47
CA GLY A 28 18.38 -1.46 -13.12
C GLY A 28 16.95 -0.98 -13.17
N SER A 29 16.44 -0.71 -14.37
CA SER A 29 15.03 -0.49 -14.61
C SER A 29 14.28 -1.63 -13.93
N GLN A 30 13.62 -1.32 -12.80
CA GLN A 30 12.76 -2.27 -12.13
C GLN A 30 11.59 -2.49 -13.08
N ILE A 31 11.67 -3.52 -13.91
CA ILE A 31 10.57 -3.90 -14.79
C ILE A 31 9.41 -4.25 -13.88
N SER A 32 8.42 -3.36 -13.84
CA SER A 32 7.15 -3.60 -13.16
C SER A 32 6.40 -4.64 -13.99
N TYR A 33 6.49 -5.89 -13.60
CA TYR A 33 5.69 -6.95 -14.20
C TYR A 33 4.25 -6.79 -13.71
N MET A 34 3.29 -6.69 -14.63
CA MET A 34 1.89 -6.86 -14.29
C MET A 34 1.71 -8.29 -13.80
N ARG A 35 1.20 -8.45 -12.58
CA ARG A 35 0.81 -9.76 -12.05
C ARG A 35 -0.15 -10.38 -13.05
N ALA A 36 0.07 -11.66 -13.39
CA ALA A 36 -0.89 -12.41 -14.19
C ALA A 36 -2.29 -12.20 -13.58
N PRO A 37 -3.33 -11.93 -14.38
CA PRO A 37 -4.66 -11.69 -13.86
C PRO A 37 -5.03 -12.88 -12.96
N GLY A 38 -5.20 -12.59 -11.67
CA GLY A 38 -5.55 -13.61 -10.69
C GLY A 38 -6.91 -14.21 -11.05
N ALA A 39 -7.18 -15.42 -10.55
CA ALA A 39 -8.53 -15.97 -10.58
C ALA A 39 -9.50 -14.90 -10.08
N GLU A 40 -10.52 -14.57 -10.88
CA GLU A 40 -11.56 -13.63 -10.46
C GLU A 40 -12.08 -14.09 -9.10
N LEU A 41 -11.82 -13.31 -8.06
CA LEU A 41 -12.38 -13.58 -6.75
C LEU A 41 -13.88 -13.37 -6.87
N ALA A 42 -14.60 -14.48 -7.08
CA ALA A 42 -16.05 -14.50 -7.18
C ALA A 42 -16.63 -14.32 -5.77
N PHE A 43 -16.70 -13.07 -5.32
CA PHE A 43 -17.41 -12.71 -4.10
C PHE A 43 -18.92 -12.84 -4.33
N THR A 44 -19.62 -13.39 -3.34
CA THR A 44 -21.08 -13.43 -3.33
C THR A 44 -21.62 -12.65 -2.12
N VAL A 45 -22.83 -12.10 -2.25
CA VAL A 45 -23.50 -11.44 -1.11
C VAL A 45 -23.66 -12.44 0.04
N GLY A 46 -23.26 -12.03 1.23
CA GLY A 46 -23.22 -12.86 2.43
C GLY A 46 -21.88 -13.53 2.71
N ASP A 47 -20.90 -13.47 1.80
CA ASP A 47 -19.58 -14.03 2.07
C ASP A 47 -18.86 -13.28 3.20
N MET A 48 -18.17 -14.06 4.04
CA MET A 48 -17.25 -13.54 5.05
C MET A 48 -15.90 -13.26 4.42
N VAL A 49 -15.43 -12.01 4.55
CA VAL A 49 -14.15 -11.55 4.02
C VAL A 49 -13.33 -10.87 5.10
N GLU A 50 -12.02 -10.83 4.91
CA GLU A 50 -11.12 -9.97 5.68
C GLU A 50 -10.64 -8.84 4.78
N VAL A 51 -10.67 -7.62 5.32
CA VAL A 51 -10.30 -6.41 4.61
C VAL A 51 -9.21 -5.67 5.39
N PHE A 52 -8.21 -5.17 4.67
CA PHE A 52 -7.15 -4.35 5.22
C PHE A 52 -7.54 -2.87 5.17
N CYS A 53 -7.95 -2.30 6.31
CA CYS A 53 -8.37 -0.92 6.43
C CYS A 53 -8.09 -0.33 7.82
N ASP A 54 -8.27 0.99 7.92
CA ASP A 54 -8.30 1.67 9.20
C ASP A 54 -9.64 1.39 9.89
N HIS A 55 -9.57 0.89 11.11
CA HIS A 55 -10.73 0.50 11.89
C HIS A 55 -10.48 0.70 13.38
N GLU A 56 -11.57 0.74 14.13
CA GLU A 56 -11.51 0.79 15.58
C GLU A 56 -11.30 -0.61 16.17
N LYS A 57 -10.30 -0.73 17.03
CA LYS A 57 -10.01 -1.93 17.81
C LYS A 57 -9.61 -1.50 19.22
N ASN A 58 -10.32 -2.01 20.23
CA ASN A 58 -10.10 -1.63 21.63
C ASN A 58 -10.18 -0.11 21.87
N ASN A 59 -11.11 0.56 21.20
CA ASN A 59 -11.29 2.02 21.26
C ASN A 59 -10.13 2.86 20.65
N ASP A 60 -9.15 2.20 20.03
CA ASP A 60 -8.07 2.84 19.29
C ASP A 60 -8.25 2.66 17.78
N ARG A 61 -7.89 3.70 17.01
CA ARG A 61 -7.83 3.60 15.54
C ARG A 61 -6.55 2.88 15.14
N VAL A 62 -6.70 1.74 14.46
CA VAL A 62 -5.58 0.93 13.97
C VAL A 62 -5.75 0.62 12.49
N ARG A 63 -4.64 0.39 11.78
CA ARG A 63 -4.65 -0.11 10.40
C ARG A 63 -4.35 -1.59 10.38
N GLY A 64 -5.26 -2.40 9.85
CA GLY A 64 -5.08 -3.84 9.88
C GLY A 64 -6.19 -4.62 9.19
N TRP A 65 -6.10 -5.94 9.27
CA TRP A 65 -7.13 -6.84 8.77
C TRP A 65 -8.30 -6.93 9.75
N ILE A 66 -9.52 -6.72 9.24
CA ILE A 66 -10.76 -6.85 9.98
C ILE A 66 -11.79 -7.63 9.16
N ARG A 67 -12.62 -8.42 9.85
CA ARG A 67 -13.67 -9.21 9.22
C ARG A 67 -14.87 -8.32 8.85
N GLY A 68 -15.40 -8.54 7.66
CA GLY A 68 -16.64 -7.93 7.17
C GLY A 68 -17.50 -8.94 6.41
N VAL A 69 -18.69 -8.49 6.02
CA VAL A 69 -19.64 -9.26 5.22
C VAL A 69 -19.85 -8.54 3.89
N VAL A 70 -19.79 -9.28 2.80
CA VAL A 70 -20.14 -8.74 1.48
C VAL A 70 -21.65 -8.45 1.46
N VAL A 71 -22.02 -7.20 1.21
CA VAL A 71 -23.44 -6.78 1.16
C VAL A 71 -23.90 -6.47 -0.26
N GLN A 72 -22.99 -6.08 -1.14
CA GLN A 72 -23.28 -5.81 -2.54
C GLN A 72 -22.09 -6.20 -3.40
N VAL A 73 -22.39 -6.73 -4.58
CA VAL A 73 -21.40 -7.07 -5.60
C VAL A 73 -21.88 -6.47 -6.92
N ASP A 74 -21.04 -5.63 -7.50
CA ASP A 74 -21.23 -5.06 -8.82
C ASP A 74 -20.16 -5.65 -9.78
N ASN A 75 -20.22 -5.31 -11.07
CA ASN A 75 -19.30 -5.85 -12.09
C ASN A 75 -17.81 -5.54 -11.86
N LYS A 76 -17.47 -4.54 -11.03
CA LYS A 76 -16.09 -4.08 -10.82
C LYS A 76 -15.70 -3.95 -9.35
N MET A 77 -16.69 -3.83 -8.48
CA MET A 77 -16.50 -3.46 -7.08
C MET A 77 -17.36 -4.34 -6.18
N VAL A 78 -16.90 -4.49 -4.95
CA VAL A 78 -17.60 -5.19 -3.87
C VAL A 78 -17.72 -4.27 -2.67
N ALA A 79 -18.92 -4.21 -2.10
CA ALA A 79 -19.19 -3.47 -0.88
C ALA A 79 -19.14 -4.41 0.32
N VAL A 80 -18.33 -4.05 1.31
CA VAL A 80 -18.14 -4.81 2.55
C VAL A 80 -18.65 -4.00 3.73
N GLN A 81 -19.59 -4.58 4.47
CA GLN A 81 -20.13 -4.03 5.71
C GLN A 81 -19.31 -4.52 6.91
N PHE A 82 -18.97 -3.59 7.80
CA PHE A 82 -18.25 -3.86 9.04
C PHE A 82 -19.14 -3.68 10.27
N ARG A 83 -18.80 -4.39 11.35
CA ARG A 83 -19.42 -4.22 12.68
C ARG A 83 -18.74 -3.10 13.49
N SER A 84 -17.42 -2.97 13.37
CA SER A 84 -16.65 -1.89 14.01
C SER A 84 -16.69 -0.61 13.17
N ASN A 85 -16.37 0.52 13.80
CA ASN A 85 -16.13 1.77 13.07
C ASN A 85 -14.95 1.59 12.12
N VAL A 86 -15.09 2.09 10.89
CA VAL A 86 -14.04 2.08 9.86
C VAL A 86 -13.83 3.48 9.34
N PHE A 87 -12.63 3.72 8.82
CA PHE A 87 -12.18 5.05 8.44
C PHE A 87 -11.62 5.02 7.02
N LEU A 88 -11.85 6.10 6.29
CA LEU A 88 -11.18 6.39 5.02
C LEU A 88 -9.72 6.81 5.28
N THR A 89 -8.91 6.83 4.22
CA THR A 89 -7.48 7.18 4.30
C THR A 89 -7.21 8.61 4.72
N ASP A 90 -8.16 9.50 4.50
CA ASP A 90 -8.17 10.89 4.97
C ASP A 90 -8.56 11.02 6.46
N GLY A 91 -8.93 9.92 7.10
CA GLY A 91 -9.29 9.82 8.50
C GLY A 91 -10.76 10.05 8.84
N TRP A 92 -11.61 10.19 7.83
CA TRP A 92 -13.04 10.31 8.05
C TRP A 92 -13.66 8.97 8.44
N MET A 93 -14.45 8.97 9.51
CA MET A 93 -15.24 7.80 9.91
C MET A 93 -16.40 7.61 8.94
N VAL A 94 -16.61 6.37 8.48
CA VAL A 94 -17.72 6.05 7.59
C VAL A 94 -18.97 5.71 8.42
N PRO A 95 -20.05 6.52 8.35
CA PRO A 95 -21.23 6.34 9.22
C PRO A 95 -21.93 5.00 8.99
N ASP A 96 -22.01 4.57 7.73
CA ASP A 96 -22.65 3.30 7.35
C ASP A 96 -21.73 2.10 7.61
N ARG A 97 -20.44 2.33 7.89
CA ARG A 97 -19.41 1.30 8.05
C ARG A 97 -19.32 0.36 6.84
N ILE A 98 -19.52 0.90 5.64
CA ILE A 98 -19.39 0.18 4.37
C ILE A 98 -18.20 0.74 3.61
N LEU A 99 -17.30 -0.13 3.16
CA LEU A 99 -16.22 0.26 2.25
C LEU A 99 -16.32 -0.54 0.95
N TRP A 100 -15.99 0.15 -0.14
CA TRP A 100 -16.02 -0.40 -1.49
C TRP A 100 -14.60 -0.74 -1.95
N TYR A 101 -14.42 -1.95 -2.46
CA TYR A 101 -13.14 -2.43 -2.97
C TYR A 101 -13.27 -2.93 -4.41
N PRO A 102 -12.26 -2.72 -5.26
CA PRO A 102 -12.16 -3.44 -6.53
C PRO A 102 -12.10 -4.95 -6.30
N LEU A 103 -12.71 -5.74 -7.18
CA LEU A 103 -12.69 -7.22 -7.11
C LEU A 103 -11.27 -7.80 -7.10
N ILE A 104 -10.32 -7.09 -7.71
CA ILE A 104 -8.90 -7.47 -7.80
C ILE A 104 -8.02 -6.84 -6.71
N SER A 105 -8.62 -6.21 -5.69
CA SER A 105 -7.85 -5.52 -4.66
C SER A 105 -7.10 -6.49 -3.75
N GLU A 106 -5.82 -6.25 -3.53
CA GLU A 106 -5.01 -7.00 -2.55
C GLU A 106 -5.41 -6.69 -1.10
N HIS A 107 -6.30 -5.71 -0.88
CA HIS A 107 -6.81 -5.32 0.44
C HIS A 107 -8.08 -6.07 0.85
N ILE A 108 -8.57 -7.01 0.04
CA ILE A 108 -9.68 -7.89 0.38
C ILE A 108 -9.27 -9.34 0.14
N ARG A 109 -9.59 -10.22 1.08
CA ARG A 109 -9.36 -11.66 0.95
C ARG A 109 -10.54 -12.48 1.47
N PRO A 110 -10.86 -13.62 0.85
CA PRO A 110 -11.84 -14.55 1.40
C PRO A 110 -11.36 -15.09 2.77
N VAL A 111 -12.29 -15.22 3.72
CA VAL A 111 -12.00 -16.02 4.92
C VAL A 111 -11.94 -17.48 4.49
N ALA A 112 -10.83 -18.16 4.76
CA ALA A 112 -10.71 -19.59 4.48
C ALA A 112 -11.87 -20.34 5.15
N LYS A 113 -12.83 -20.81 4.35
CA LYS A 113 -13.88 -21.72 4.80
C LYS A 113 -13.13 -23.00 5.16
N LYS A 114 -13.00 -23.34 6.45
CA LYS A 114 -12.53 -24.67 6.87
C LYS A 114 -13.42 -25.65 6.11
N SER A 115 -12.86 -26.37 5.14
CA SER A 115 -13.60 -27.39 4.41
C SER A 115 -14.10 -28.37 5.46
N ALA A 116 -15.42 -28.38 5.69
CA ALA A 116 -16.04 -29.48 6.38
C ALA A 116 -15.67 -30.71 5.55
N ARG A 117 -14.81 -31.57 6.11
CA ARG A 117 -14.49 -32.88 5.56
C ARG A 117 -15.84 -33.53 5.27
N ARG A 118 -16.20 -33.66 3.99
CA ARG A 118 -17.33 -34.47 3.58
C ARG A 118 -16.95 -35.89 4.00
N GLU A 119 -17.44 -36.33 5.15
CA GLU A 119 -17.43 -37.73 5.53
C GLU A 119 -18.23 -38.43 4.44
N ILE A 120 -17.52 -39.16 3.59
CA ILE A 120 -18.09 -40.04 2.58
C ILE A 120 -18.80 -41.14 3.37
N PRO A 121 -20.13 -41.32 3.26
CA PRO A 121 -20.77 -42.47 3.86
C PRO A 121 -20.25 -43.72 3.15
N ASP A 122 -19.53 -44.58 3.88
CA ASP A 122 -19.26 -45.95 3.43
C ASP A 122 -20.61 -46.66 3.30
N TYR A 123 -20.91 -47.16 2.10
CA TYR A 123 -22.03 -48.05 1.81
C TYR A 123 -21.48 -49.44 1.47
#